data_AF-A0A1H7XGM0-F1
#
_entry.id   AF-A0A1H7XGM0-F1
#
_cell.length_a   1.000
_cell.length_b   1.000
_cell.length_c   1.000
_cell.angle_alpha   90.00
_cell.angle_beta   90.00
_cell.angle_gamma   90.00
#
_symmetry.space_group_name_H-M   'P 1'
#
loop_
_entity.id
_entity.type
_entity.pdbx_description
1 polymer ?
#
loop_
_entity_poly.entity_id
_entity_poly.type
_entity_poly.pdbx_seq_one_letter_code
_entity_poly.pdbx_strand_id
1 'polypeptide(L)' 'MAESLGEALPKQQARVREILGHNKAIGTPGIFGTLMIEHSLREADKAVISGDPVAMLRAYEDLKNIKE' A
#
# COMPACT_ATOMS: atom_id res chain seq x y z
N MET A 1 -22.27 0.05 9.45
CA MET A 1 -21.87 -0.96 8.44
C MET A 1 -20.36 -0.99 8.43
N ALA A 2 -19.72 -2.13 8.65
CA ALA A 2 -18.27 -2.24 8.52
C ALA A 2 -17.90 -2.13 7.03
N GLU A 3 -16.82 -1.40 6.73
CA GLU A 3 -16.32 -1.25 5.36
C GLU A 3 -15.82 -2.59 4.82
N SER A 4 -16.12 -2.88 3.55
CA SER A 4 -15.66 -4.12 2.91
C SER A 4 -14.19 -4.03 2.53
N LEU A 5 -13.51 -5.18 2.39
CA LEU A 5 -12.12 -5.22 1.92
C LEU A 5 -11.96 -4.58 0.53
N GLY A 6 -12.96 -4.70 -0.34
CA GLY A 6 -12.98 -4.09 -1.67
C GLY A 6 -13.04 -2.56 -1.65
N GLU A 7 -13.55 -1.96 -0.57
CA GLU A 7 -13.58 -0.50 -0.38
C GLU A 7 -12.36 -0.01 0.41
N ALA A 8 -11.97 -0.75 1.46
CA ALA A 8 -10.90 -0.38 2.37
C ALA A 8 -9.52 -0.46 1.71
N LEU A 9 -9.26 -1.49 0.89
CA LEU A 9 -7.95 -1.69 0.26
C LEU A 9 -7.59 -0.55 -0.72
N PRO A 10 -8.45 -0.14 -1.66
CA PRO A 10 -8.15 1.01 -2.54
C PRO A 10 -7.87 2.31 -1.78
N LYS A 11 -8.61 2.60 -0.70
CA LYS A 11 -8.36 3.77 0.15
C LYS A 11 -6.99 3.71 0.82
N GLN A 12 -6.62 2.53 1.30
CA GLN A 12 -5.32 2.31 1.92
C GLN A 12 -4.17 2.43 0.93
N GLN A 13 -4.35 1.96 -0.31
CA GLN A 13 -3.37 2.18 -1.37
C GLN A 13 -3.20 3.66 -1.70
N ALA A 14 -4.28 4.45 -1.72
CA ALA A 14 -4.21 5.90 -1.92
C ALA A 14 -3.41 6.59 -0.79
N ARG A 15 -3.72 6.30 0.48
CA ARG A 15 -2.96 6.80 1.63
C ARG A 15 -1.47 6.47 1.53
N VAL A 16 -1.12 5.22 1.22
CA VAL A 16 0.30 4.83 1.14
C VAL A 16 1.01 5.49 -0.03
N ARG A 17 0.32 5.81 -1.13
CA ARG A 17 0.87 6.63 -2.23
C ARG A 17 1.20 8.05 -1.80
N GLU A 18 0.43 8.65 -0.89
CA GLU A 18 0.75 9.96 -0.29
C GLU A 18 2.03 9.89 0.55
N ILE A 19 2.15 8.87 1.41
CA ILE A 19 3.35 8.60 2.23
C ILE A 19 4.58 8.41 1.34
N LEU A 20 4.44 7.70 0.23
CA LEU A 20 5.50 7.54 -0.76
C LEU A 20 5.94 8.89 -1.35
N GLY A 21 4.99 9.78 -1.63
CA GLY A 21 5.27 11.13 -2.09
C GLY A 21 6.14 11.92 -1.11
N HIS A 22 5.81 11.86 0.18
CA HIS A 22 6.61 12.49 1.24
C HIS A 22 8.01 11.88 1.35
N ASN A 23 8.13 10.55 1.32
CA ASN A 23 9.43 9.86 1.37
C ASN A 23 10.33 10.19 0.17
N LYS A 24 9.75 10.34 -1.02
CA LYS A 24 10.49 10.75 -2.23
C LYS A 24 11.03 12.17 -2.14
N ALA A 25 10.33 13.07 -1.42
CA ALA A 25 10.78 14.45 -1.23
C ALA A 25 12.05 14.56 -0.34
N ILE A 26 12.33 13.55 0.50
CA ILE A 26 13.52 13.51 1.39
C ILE A 26 14.81 13.18 0.60
N GLY A 27 14.71 12.46 -0.51
CA GLY A 27 15.85 12.09 -1.36
C GLY A 27 16.61 10.85 -0.87
N THR A 28 17.94 10.81 -1.08
CA THR A 28 18.80 9.63 -0.85
C THR A 28 18.65 8.96 0.52
N PRO A 29 18.49 9.69 1.64
CA PRO A 29 18.29 9.09 2.97
C PRO A 29 17.00 8.26 3.12
N GLY A 30 16.04 8.38 2.19
CA GLY A 30 14.75 7.67 2.20
C GLY A 30 14.58 6.62 1.10
N ILE A 31 15.61 6.33 0.29
CA ILE A 31 15.48 5.45 -0.89
C ILE A 31 15.05 4.03 -0.52
N PHE A 32 15.59 3.46 0.55
CA PHE A 32 15.24 2.08 0.93
C PHE A 32 13.77 1.97 1.35
N GLY A 33 13.28 2.92 2.16
CA GLY A 33 11.85 2.99 2.52
C GLY A 33 10.96 3.19 1.30
N THR A 34 11.37 4.07 0.39
CA THR A 34 10.66 4.33 -0.88
C THR A 34 10.51 3.05 -1.71
N LEU A 35 11.58 2.26 -1.87
CA LEU A 35 11.56 1.01 -2.65
C LEU A 35 10.66 -0.05 -2.02
N MET A 36 10.65 -0.17 -0.69
CA MET A 36 9.77 -1.11 0.02
C MET A 36 8.31 -0.72 -0.14
N ILE A 37 7.98 0.57 0.00
CA ILE A 37 6.60 1.08 -0.19
C ILE A 37 6.13 0.84 -1.64
N GLU A 38 6.98 1.09 -2.63
CA GLU A 38 6.66 0.80 -4.04
C GLU A 38 6.45 -0.69 -4.32
N HIS A 39 7.18 -1.56 -3.62
CA HIS A 39 6.97 -2.99 -3.72
C HIS A 39 5.60 -3.40 -3.15
N SER A 40 5.29 -2.97 -1.92
CA SER A 40 4.00 -3.25 -1.26
C SER A 40 2.81 -2.74 -2.08
N LEU A 41 2.89 -1.53 -2.65
CA LEU A 41 1.84 -0.98 -3.52
C LEU A 41 1.63 -1.81 -4.78
N ARG A 42 2.71 -2.30 -5.42
CA ARG A 42 2.61 -3.16 -6.61
C ARG A 42 1.99 -4.51 -6.30
N GLU A 43 2.33 -5.12 -5.18
CA GLU A 43 1.72 -6.39 -4.76
C GLU A 43 0.24 -6.20 -4.42
N ALA A 44 -0.13 -5.07 -3.81
CA ALA A 44 -1.52 -4.72 -3.58
C ALA A 44 -2.30 -4.53 -4.90
N ASP A 45 -1.72 -3.83 -5.89
CA ASP A 45 -2.36 -3.67 -7.20
C ASP A 45 -2.58 -5.03 -7.90
N LYS A 46 -1.60 -5.93 -7.84
CA LYS A 46 -1.74 -7.31 -8.36
C LYS A 46 -2.85 -8.10 -7.65
N ALA A 47 -2.94 -7.98 -6.32
CA ALA A 47 -3.95 -8.66 -5.53
C ALA A 47 -5.36 -8.16 -5.85
N VAL A 48 -5.54 -6.86 -6.08
CA VAL A 48 -6.81 -6.29 -6.54
C VAL A 48 -7.17 -6.81 -7.93
N ILE A 49 -6.21 -6.83 -8.86
CA ILE A 49 -6.43 -7.30 -10.23
C ILE A 49 -6.79 -8.79 -10.27
N SER A 50 -6.17 -9.62 -9.43
CA SER A 50 -6.47 -11.05 -9.39
C SER A 50 -7.85 -11.36 -8.80
N GLY A 51 -8.40 -10.45 -7.99
CA GLY A 51 -9.65 -10.66 -7.26
C GLY A 51 -9.56 -11.73 -6.16
N ASP A 52 -8.35 -12.15 -5.78
CA ASP A 52 -8.14 -13.13 -4.71
C ASP A 52 -8.30 -12.43 -3.33
N PRO A 53 -9.37 -12.74 -2.57
CA PRO A 53 -9.64 -12.07 -1.30
C PRO A 53 -8.58 -12.32 -0.24
N VAL A 54 -7.85 -13.45 -0.29
CA VAL A 54 -6.76 -13.74 0.65
C VAL A 54 -5.53 -12.90 0.33
N ALA A 55 -5.18 -12.80 -0.96
CA ALA A 55 -4.10 -11.92 -1.41
C ALA A 55 -4.42 -10.45 -1.09
N MET A 56 -5.66 -10.02 -1.32
CA MET A 56 -6.12 -8.68 -0.99
C MET A 56 -6.03 -8.39 0.51
N LEU A 57 -6.39 -9.34 1.37
CA LEU A 57 -6.32 -9.16 2.83
C LEU A 57 -4.87 -9.04 3.31
N ARG A 58 -3.96 -9.84 2.76
CA ARG A 58 -2.53 -9.76 3.07
C ARG A 58 -1.94 -8.43 2.63
N ALA A 59 -2.25 -7.99 1.42
CA ALA A 59 -1.81 -6.69 0.91
C ALA A 59 -2.36 -5.54 1.78
N TYR A 60 -3.61 -5.63 2.21
CA TYR A 60 -4.22 -4.63 3.09
C TYR A 60 -3.49 -4.52 4.44
N GLU A 61 -3.19 -5.64 5.08
CA GLU A 61 -2.44 -5.65 6.35
C GLU A 61 -1.00 -5.15 6.19
N ASP A 62 -0.34 -5.49 5.08
CA ASP A 62 1.00 -4.97 4.76
C ASP A 62 0.99 -3.43 4.64
N LEU A 63 0.05 -2.89 3.86
CA LEU A 63 -0.09 -1.43 3.69
C LEU A 63 -0.48 -0.70 4.99
N LYS A 64 -1.13 -1.36 5.94
CA LYS A 64 -1.41 -0.80 7.28
C LYS A 64 -0.16 -0.67 8.15
N ASN A 65 0.86 -1.49 7.92
CA ASN A 65 2.11 -1.43 8.69
C ASN A 65 3.05 -0.32 8.22
N ILE A 66 2.88 0.20 7.01
CA ILE A 66 3.62 1.36 6.51
C ILE A 66 3.12 2.61 7.25
N LYS A 67 3.99 3.29 7.99
CA LYS A 67 3.71 4.54 8.71
C LYS A 67 4.47 5.71 8.08
N GLU A 68 3.97 6.92 8.32
CA GLU A 68 4.61 8.20 7.92
C GLU A 68 5.98 8.40 8.55
#